data_AF-A0A973RHQ7-F1
#
_entry.id   AF-A0A973RHQ7-F1
#
_cell.length_a   1.000
_cell.length_b   1.000
_cell.length_c   1.000
_cell.angle_alpha   90.00
_cell.angle_beta   90.00
_cell.angle_gamma   90.00
#
_symmetry.space_group_name_H-M   'P 1'
#
loop_
_entity.id
_entity.type
_entity.pdbx_description
1 polymer ?
#
loop_
_entity_poly.entity_id
_entity_poly.type
_entity_poly.pdbx_seq_one_letter_code
_entity_poly.pdbx_strand_id
1 'polypeptide(L)'
;MSEARDRLGPVTQNTSDTPTAPADRTSAPAAHRAPSMVDAAAEAYTDRLLELNPSLATELGFPGHETDYPDYSPAGHEARVAMIRDTLTLLSGLEPGDEIDEVTLDAMRERLGLEVEEYESGWALADLNNIDSPPQHIRAVFDLMPTDTAEHWRHISGRAANVPGAIESYIASLTAAAAGGKVAAARQVRAVVGQARKYGEDGAGFFAKLAAEAKLDGGAALPDDLAAALGDASSSAAYSYRRLADFLEGQLLPQAPE
;
A
#
# COMPACT_ATOMS: atom_id res chain seq x y z
N MET A 1 -51.10 22.90 10.67
CA MET A 1 -52.22 23.83 10.46
C MET A 1 -51.61 25.18 10.10
N SER A 2 -51.23 25.39 8.85
CA SER A 2 -52.08 25.74 7.69
C SER A 2 -52.56 27.18 7.75
N GLU A 3 -52.30 27.89 6.64
CA GLU A 3 -52.92 29.14 6.17
C GLU A 3 -52.34 30.49 6.62
N ALA A 4 -51.59 31.11 5.70
CA ALA A 4 -51.74 32.53 5.40
C ALA A 4 -51.53 32.73 3.89
N ARG A 5 -52.63 32.89 3.15
CA ARG A 5 -52.72 33.29 1.74
C ARG A 5 -52.94 34.80 1.64
N ASP A 6 -52.53 35.32 0.48
CA ASP A 6 -53.03 36.51 -0.21
C ASP A 6 -52.67 37.92 0.29
N ARG A 7 -51.74 38.55 -0.44
CA ARG A 7 -51.91 39.92 -0.99
C ARG A 7 -51.20 40.04 -2.35
N LEU A 8 -51.99 39.94 -3.42
CA LEU A 8 -51.64 40.38 -4.77
C LEU A 8 -52.03 41.85 -4.94
N GLY A 9 -51.11 42.67 -5.45
CA GLY A 9 -51.36 43.98 -6.07
C GLY A 9 -50.68 44.00 -7.45
N PRO A 10 -51.28 44.63 -8.48
CA PRO A 10 -50.88 44.41 -9.87
C PRO A 10 -49.75 45.36 -10.27
N VAL A 11 -48.76 44.84 -11.00
CA VAL A 11 -47.83 45.69 -11.76
C VAL A 11 -47.80 45.23 -13.20
N THR A 12 -48.19 46.19 -14.03
CA THR A 12 -48.18 46.31 -15.49
C THR A 12 -47.09 45.55 -16.23
N GLN A 13 -47.51 44.91 -17.32
CA GLN A 13 -46.67 44.39 -18.40
C GLN A 13 -45.80 45.49 -19.00
N ASN A 14 -44.50 45.23 -19.18
CA ASN A 14 -43.68 45.93 -20.16
C ASN A 14 -42.72 44.96 -20.85
N THR A 15 -43.07 44.69 -22.11
CA THR A 15 -42.27 44.37 -23.31
C THR A 15 -40.83 43.88 -23.17
N SER A 16 -40.65 42.62 -23.57
CA SER A 16 -39.62 42.10 -24.51
C SER A 16 -38.17 42.53 -24.31
N ASP A 17 -37.40 41.67 -23.64
CA ASP A 17 -35.99 41.43 -23.96
C ASP A 17 -35.78 39.92 -24.16
N THR A 18 -35.23 39.58 -25.33
CA THR A 18 -34.98 38.24 -25.83
C THR A 18 -34.00 37.48 -24.92
N PRO A 19 -34.30 36.23 -24.49
CA PRO A 19 -33.32 35.43 -23.76
C PRO A 19 -32.27 34.89 -24.74
N THR A 20 -31.02 35.32 -24.56
CA THR A 20 -29.84 34.69 -25.16
C THR A 20 -29.82 33.21 -24.75
N ALA A 21 -29.94 32.32 -25.74
CA ALA A 21 -29.87 30.87 -25.55
C ALA A 21 -28.54 30.48 -24.87
N PRO A 22 -28.52 29.46 -23.99
CA PRO A 22 -27.28 28.95 -23.44
C PRO A 22 -26.44 28.39 -24.59
N ALA A 23 -25.18 28.82 -24.67
CA ALA A 23 -24.23 28.27 -25.63
C ALA A 23 -24.16 26.76 -25.44
N ASP A 24 -24.56 26.05 -26.49
CA ASP A 24 -24.51 24.60 -26.61
C ASP A 24 -23.05 24.15 -26.50
N ARG A 25 -22.63 23.77 -25.30
CA ARG A 25 -21.36 23.07 -25.08
C ARG A 25 -21.57 21.60 -25.43
N THR A 26 -21.88 21.33 -26.69
CA THR A 26 -21.57 20.05 -27.31
C THR A 26 -20.05 19.94 -27.33
N SER A 27 -19.48 19.38 -26.26
CA SER A 27 -18.10 18.91 -26.28
C SER A 27 -18.00 17.86 -27.38
N ALA A 28 -17.26 18.18 -28.45
CA ALA A 28 -16.79 17.16 -29.37
C ALA A 28 -16.10 16.06 -28.53
N PRO A 29 -16.23 14.77 -28.89
CA PRO A 29 -15.45 13.73 -28.22
C PRO A 29 -13.98 14.12 -28.31
N ALA A 30 -13.32 14.28 -27.16
CA ALA A 30 -11.92 14.64 -27.11
C ALA A 30 -11.13 13.64 -27.96
N ALA A 31 -10.34 14.14 -28.91
CA ALA A 31 -9.44 13.30 -29.68
C ALA A 31 -8.55 12.53 -28.70
N HIS A 32 -8.32 11.24 -28.97
CA HIS A 32 -7.44 10.42 -28.12
C HIS A 32 -6.05 11.05 -28.09
N ARG A 33 -5.62 11.53 -26.91
CA ARG A 33 -4.27 12.06 -26.69
C ARG A 33 -3.25 10.96 -27.01
N ALA A 34 -2.22 11.28 -27.80
CA ALA A 34 -1.11 10.35 -28.01
C ALA A 34 -0.21 10.39 -26.77
N PRO A 35 0.24 9.24 -26.22
CA PRO A 35 1.15 9.22 -25.08
C PRO A 35 2.42 10.03 -25.35
N SER A 36 2.79 10.86 -24.39
CA SER A 36 4.00 11.68 -24.44
C SER A 36 5.23 10.92 -23.92
N MET A 37 6.40 11.55 -24.02
CA MET A 37 7.61 11.02 -23.36
C MET A 37 7.53 11.10 -21.82
N VAL A 38 6.73 12.03 -21.28
CA VAL A 38 6.47 12.13 -19.83
C VAL A 38 5.58 10.97 -19.38
N ASP A 39 4.54 10.64 -20.15
CA ASP A 39 3.70 9.46 -19.88
C ASP A 39 4.56 8.18 -19.87
N ALA A 40 5.42 8.01 -20.89
CA ALA A 40 6.31 6.84 -20.96
C ALA A 40 7.30 6.75 -19.78
N ALA A 41 7.78 7.90 -19.27
CA ALA A 41 8.62 7.92 -18.08
C ALA A 41 7.85 7.57 -16.81
N ALA A 42 6.60 8.02 -16.69
CA ALA A 42 5.72 7.67 -15.59
C ALA A 42 5.36 6.18 -15.59
N GLU A 43 5.03 5.61 -16.76
CA GLU A 43 4.77 4.19 -16.95
C GLU A 43 6.00 3.34 -16.58
N ALA A 44 7.20 3.72 -17.05
CA ALA A 44 8.43 3.02 -16.71
C ALA A 44 8.75 3.06 -15.20
N TYR A 45 8.44 4.17 -14.53
CA TYR A 45 8.52 4.25 -13.07
C TYR A 45 7.51 3.31 -12.40
N THR A 46 6.26 3.28 -12.86
CA THR A 46 5.23 2.38 -12.34
C THR A 46 5.63 0.91 -12.48
N ASP A 47 6.13 0.50 -13.64
CA ASP A 47 6.61 -0.87 -13.83
C ASP A 47 7.69 -1.24 -12.81
N ARG A 48 8.67 -0.35 -12.62
CA ARG A 48 9.76 -0.56 -11.66
C ARG A 48 9.30 -0.53 -10.21
N LEU A 49 8.29 0.28 -9.90
CA LEU A 49 7.64 0.32 -8.59
C LEU A 49 6.97 -1.02 -8.28
N LEU A 50 6.27 -1.63 -9.25
CA LEU A 50 5.63 -2.93 -9.08
C LEU A 50 6.65 -4.07 -8.93
N GLU A 51 7.77 -4.00 -9.65
CA GLU A 51 8.90 -4.94 -9.47
C GLU A 51 9.46 -4.90 -8.05
N LEU A 52 9.63 -3.70 -7.46
CA LEU A 52 10.16 -3.53 -6.11
C LEU A 52 9.11 -3.70 -5.00
N ASN A 53 7.82 -3.60 -5.34
CA ASN A 53 6.72 -3.78 -4.39
C ASN A 53 5.70 -4.83 -4.87
N PRO A 54 6.04 -6.13 -4.74
CA PRO A 54 5.13 -7.24 -5.01
C PRO A 54 3.77 -7.20 -4.29
N SER A 55 3.72 -6.62 -3.09
CA SER A 55 2.45 -6.46 -2.36
C SER A 55 1.53 -5.47 -3.07
N LEU A 56 2.07 -4.35 -3.57
CA LEU A 56 1.33 -3.39 -4.38
C LEU A 56 0.85 -4.01 -5.70
N ALA A 57 1.66 -4.86 -6.33
CA ALA A 57 1.23 -5.62 -7.51
C ALA A 57 -0.01 -6.47 -7.21
N THR A 58 -0.03 -7.15 -6.06
CA THR A 58 -1.20 -7.91 -5.60
C THR A 58 -2.40 -7.01 -5.33
N GLU A 59 -2.21 -5.87 -4.65
CA GLU A 59 -3.27 -4.89 -4.36
C GLU A 59 -3.93 -4.33 -5.61
N LEU A 60 -3.14 -4.12 -6.67
CA LEU A 60 -3.61 -3.60 -7.95
C LEU A 60 -4.07 -4.68 -8.94
N GLY A 61 -3.93 -5.97 -8.59
CA GLY A 61 -4.36 -7.09 -9.41
C GLY A 61 -3.40 -7.47 -10.54
N PHE A 62 -2.12 -7.09 -10.44
CA PHE A 62 -1.08 -7.54 -11.37
C PHE A 62 -0.56 -8.94 -10.99
N PRO A 63 -0.61 -9.92 -11.92
CA PRO A 63 -0.13 -11.28 -11.65
C PRO A 63 1.40 -11.38 -11.69
N GLY A 64 1.94 -12.51 -11.22
CA GLY A 64 3.36 -12.88 -11.35
C GLY A 64 4.21 -12.75 -10.08
N HIS A 65 3.65 -12.18 -9.01
CA HIS A 65 4.32 -11.96 -7.72
C HIS A 65 3.44 -12.36 -6.53
N GLU A 66 2.58 -13.36 -6.70
CA GLU A 66 1.52 -13.73 -5.77
C GLU A 66 2.05 -14.21 -4.41
N THR A 67 3.33 -14.57 -4.31
CA THR A 67 3.99 -15.04 -3.09
C THR A 67 4.93 -14.03 -2.45
N ASP A 68 5.28 -12.94 -3.13
CA ASP A 68 6.48 -12.16 -2.81
C ASP A 68 6.17 -10.93 -1.95
N TYR A 69 7.17 -10.45 -1.22
CA TYR A 69 7.10 -9.21 -0.44
C TYR A 69 8.14 -8.21 -0.95
N PRO A 70 7.92 -6.90 -0.69
CA PRO A 70 8.99 -5.92 -0.76
C PRO A 70 10.17 -6.35 0.13
N ASP A 71 11.38 -5.98 -0.27
CA ASP A 71 12.52 -6.02 0.64
C ASP A 71 12.40 -4.85 1.63
N TYR A 72 12.01 -5.15 2.87
CA TYR A 72 11.89 -4.13 3.92
C TYR A 72 13.22 -3.81 4.60
N SER A 73 14.35 -4.34 4.11
CA SER A 73 15.68 -4.07 4.67
C SER A 73 16.22 -2.69 4.23
N PRO A 74 17.30 -2.19 4.86
CA PRO A 74 17.96 -0.96 4.40
C PRO A 74 18.39 -1.02 2.93
N ALA A 75 18.75 -2.21 2.41
CA ALA A 75 19.11 -2.39 1.01
C ALA A 75 17.89 -2.22 0.09
N GLY A 76 16.72 -2.73 0.49
CA GLY A 76 15.47 -2.53 -0.24
C GLY A 76 15.02 -1.07 -0.27
N HIS A 77 15.14 -0.36 0.86
CA HIS A 77 14.89 1.08 0.90
C HIS A 77 15.88 1.87 0.01
N GLU A 78 17.18 1.54 0.03
CA GLU A 78 18.16 2.18 -0.86
C GLU A 78 17.85 1.89 -2.33
N ALA A 79 17.45 0.66 -2.69
CA ALA A 79 17.07 0.31 -4.05
C ALA A 79 15.85 1.12 -4.54
N ARG A 80 14.84 1.31 -3.67
CA ARG A 80 13.68 2.17 -3.96
C ARG A 80 14.13 3.60 -4.22
N VAL A 81 14.96 4.17 -3.35
CA VAL A 81 15.36 5.58 -3.44
C VAL A 81 16.31 5.82 -4.61
N ALA A 82 17.18 4.87 -4.94
CA ALA A 82 18.01 4.92 -6.15
C ALA A 82 17.14 4.96 -7.40
N MET A 83 16.13 4.10 -7.50
CA MET A 83 15.15 4.09 -8.60
C MET A 83 14.38 5.41 -8.70
N ILE A 84 14.01 6.00 -7.56
CA ILE A 84 13.35 7.32 -7.51
C ILE A 84 14.29 8.43 -8.01
N ARG A 85 15.56 8.43 -7.59
CA ARG A 85 16.57 9.42 -8.05
C ARG A 85 16.85 9.30 -9.55
N ASP A 86 16.91 8.09 -10.07
CA ASP A 86 17.05 7.84 -11.52
C ASP A 86 15.84 8.38 -12.28
N THR A 87 14.63 8.17 -11.74
CA THR A 87 13.39 8.70 -12.32
C THR A 87 13.37 10.23 -12.30
N LEU A 88 13.71 10.88 -11.19
CA LEU A 88 13.82 12.34 -11.10
C LEU A 88 14.84 12.91 -12.09
N THR A 89 15.96 12.21 -12.28
CA THR A 89 16.99 12.58 -13.26
C THR A 89 16.43 12.53 -14.69
N LEU A 90 15.70 11.47 -15.04
CA LEU A 90 15.02 11.36 -16.32
C LEU A 90 14.01 12.49 -16.54
N LEU A 91 13.13 12.75 -15.55
CA LEU A 91 12.10 13.79 -15.62
C LEU A 91 12.67 15.22 -15.72
N SER A 92 13.90 15.45 -15.25
CA SER A 92 14.57 16.75 -15.36
C SER A 92 14.98 17.11 -16.79
N GLY A 93 15.10 16.10 -17.68
CA GLY A 93 15.47 16.28 -19.08
C GLY A 93 14.29 16.34 -20.05
N LEU A 94 13.05 16.26 -19.55
CA LEU A 94 11.84 16.25 -20.37
C LEU A 94 11.14 17.61 -20.34
N GLU A 95 10.79 18.11 -21.53
CA GLU A 95 9.91 19.27 -21.72
C GLU A 95 8.46 18.80 -21.86
N PRO A 96 7.48 19.47 -21.24
CA PRO A 96 6.07 19.10 -21.35
C PRO A 96 5.56 19.31 -22.79
N GLY A 97 4.83 18.33 -23.32
CA GLY A 97 4.17 18.43 -24.62
C GLY A 97 2.82 19.14 -24.57
N ASP A 98 2.18 19.18 -23.41
CA ASP A 98 0.88 19.81 -23.14
C ASP A 98 0.66 20.07 -21.64
N GLU A 99 -0.51 20.62 -21.29
CA GLU A 99 -0.90 20.93 -19.91
C GLU A 99 -1.00 19.68 -19.00
N ILE A 100 -1.20 18.49 -19.56
CA ILE A 100 -1.24 17.24 -18.78
C ILE A 100 0.18 16.85 -18.38
N ASP A 101 1.14 16.96 -19.29
CA ASP A 101 2.55 16.73 -18.96
C ASP A 101 3.07 17.72 -17.92
N GLU A 102 2.63 18.99 -17.97
CA GLU A 102 2.98 19.98 -16.93
C GLU A 102 2.54 19.51 -15.54
N VAL A 103 1.30 19.03 -15.42
CA VAL A 103 0.77 18.48 -14.16
C VAL A 103 1.50 17.22 -13.74
N THR A 104 1.75 16.29 -14.66
CA THR A 104 2.46 15.04 -14.35
C THR A 104 3.88 15.31 -13.87
N LEU A 105 4.62 16.21 -14.54
CA LEU A 105 5.98 16.58 -14.14
C LEU A 105 6.00 17.25 -12.77
N ASP A 106 5.08 18.18 -12.51
CA ASP A 106 4.99 18.86 -11.21
C ASP A 106 4.68 17.85 -10.09
N ALA A 107 3.64 17.04 -10.28
CA ALA A 107 3.22 16.03 -9.29
C ALA A 107 4.31 14.98 -9.02
N MET A 108 4.95 14.44 -10.06
CA MET A 108 6.01 13.45 -9.89
C MET A 108 7.23 14.05 -9.22
N ARG A 109 7.68 15.25 -9.62
CA ARG A 109 8.83 15.91 -8.97
C ARG A 109 8.58 16.15 -7.49
N GLU A 110 7.37 16.59 -7.14
CA GLU A 110 7.01 16.85 -5.75
C GLU A 110 6.89 15.56 -4.93
N ARG A 111 6.11 14.56 -5.39
CA ARG A 111 5.94 13.28 -4.68
C ARG A 111 7.26 12.53 -4.52
N LEU A 112 8.01 12.37 -5.61
CA LEU A 112 9.25 11.60 -5.62
C LEU A 112 10.37 12.34 -4.89
N GLY A 113 10.44 13.67 -5.01
CA GLY A 113 11.37 14.49 -4.23
C GLY A 113 11.15 14.33 -2.73
N LEU A 114 9.90 14.35 -2.29
CA LEU A 114 9.54 14.14 -0.89
C LEU A 114 9.96 12.75 -0.38
N GLU A 115 9.78 11.69 -1.16
CA GLU A 115 10.22 10.34 -0.78
C GLU A 115 11.75 10.27 -0.59
N VAL A 116 12.53 10.99 -1.42
CA VAL A 116 13.99 11.09 -1.24
C VAL A 116 14.32 11.83 0.05
N GLU A 117 13.67 12.97 0.33
CA GLU A 117 13.87 13.74 1.56
C GLU A 117 13.52 12.92 2.82
N GLU A 118 12.44 12.13 2.76
CA GLU A 118 12.04 11.24 3.85
C GLU A 118 13.10 10.17 4.13
N TYR A 119 13.65 9.55 3.08
CA TYR A 119 14.74 8.59 3.24
C TYR A 119 16.01 9.25 3.80
N GLU A 120 16.41 10.40 3.26
CA GLU A 120 17.59 11.14 3.71
C GLU A 120 17.46 11.65 5.15
N SER A 121 16.23 11.87 5.62
CA SER A 121 15.99 12.16 7.03
C SER A 121 16.40 11.01 7.94
N GLY A 122 16.43 9.77 7.43
CA GLY A 122 16.68 8.53 8.17
C GLY A 122 15.45 8.00 8.92
N TRP A 123 14.27 8.63 8.78
CA TRP A 123 13.03 8.16 9.40
C TRP A 123 12.31 7.07 8.61
N ALA A 124 12.56 6.93 7.30
CA ALA A 124 11.97 5.87 6.47
C ALA A 124 12.22 4.45 7.03
N LEU A 125 13.37 4.22 7.67
CA LEU A 125 13.71 2.93 8.28
C LEU A 125 13.07 2.70 9.66
N ALA A 126 12.52 3.74 10.27
CA ALA A 126 11.91 3.72 11.60
C ALA A 126 10.36 3.71 11.54
N ASP A 127 9.77 3.47 10.36
CA ASP A 127 8.32 3.46 10.18
C ASP A 127 7.69 2.35 11.03
N LEU A 128 7.04 2.77 12.12
CA LEU A 128 6.32 1.91 13.04
C LEU A 128 5.19 2.70 13.68
N ASN A 129 3.96 2.32 13.34
CA ASN A 129 2.77 2.92 13.91
C ASN A 129 1.63 1.89 14.02
N ASN A 130 0.54 2.27 14.69
CA ASN A 130 -0.54 1.35 15.04
C ASN A 130 -1.55 1.08 13.91
N ILE A 131 -1.40 1.71 12.74
CA ILE A 131 -2.42 1.67 11.67
C ILE A 131 -1.85 1.21 10.33
N ASP A 132 -0.71 1.76 9.92
CA ASP A 132 -0.22 1.69 8.55
C ASP A 132 1.31 1.66 8.53
N SER A 133 1.88 0.49 8.78
CA SER A 133 3.33 0.22 8.74
C SER A 133 3.57 -1.25 8.34
N PRO A 134 4.82 -1.68 8.08
CA PRO A 134 5.10 -3.01 7.52
C PRO A 134 4.43 -4.20 8.25
N PRO A 135 4.34 -4.25 9.59
CA PRO A 135 3.66 -5.36 10.28
C PRO A 135 2.18 -5.52 9.89
N GLN A 136 1.48 -4.40 9.60
CA GLN A 136 0.09 -4.45 9.17
C GLN A 136 -0.01 -4.82 7.70
N HIS A 137 0.86 -4.27 6.83
CA HIS A 137 0.90 -4.59 5.39
C HIS A 137 1.18 -6.07 5.13
N ILE A 138 2.20 -6.63 5.82
CA ILE A 138 2.60 -8.03 5.66
C ILE A 138 1.42 -8.97 5.90
N ARG A 139 0.56 -8.66 6.88
CA ARG A 139 -0.66 -9.44 7.16
C ARG A 139 -1.83 -9.06 6.25
N ALA A 140 -1.96 -7.80 5.86
CA ALA A 140 -3.13 -7.29 5.13
C ALA A 140 -3.24 -7.78 3.69
N VAL A 141 -2.11 -8.03 3.03
CA VAL A 141 -2.11 -8.55 1.66
C VAL A 141 -2.85 -9.89 1.53
N PHE A 142 -2.91 -10.71 2.60
CA PHE A 142 -3.66 -11.98 2.59
C PHE A 142 -5.17 -11.79 2.42
N ASP A 143 -5.73 -10.64 2.83
CA ASP A 143 -7.17 -10.37 2.71
C ASP A 143 -7.58 -10.16 1.23
N LEU A 144 -6.60 -9.91 0.35
CA LEU A 144 -6.80 -9.67 -1.07
C LEU A 144 -6.55 -10.92 -1.92
N MET A 145 -6.03 -11.99 -1.32
CA MET A 145 -5.71 -13.22 -2.06
C MET A 145 -6.99 -14.04 -2.28
N PRO A 146 -7.25 -14.51 -3.51
CA PRO A 146 -8.40 -15.36 -3.78
C PRO A 146 -8.25 -16.71 -3.06
N THR A 147 -9.36 -17.45 -2.89
CA THR A 147 -9.37 -18.74 -2.15
C THR A 147 -10.14 -19.86 -2.86
N ASP A 148 -10.57 -19.62 -4.11
CA ASP A 148 -11.45 -20.55 -4.81
C ASP A 148 -10.77 -21.86 -5.24
N THR A 149 -9.49 -21.81 -5.59
CA THR A 149 -8.77 -22.91 -6.24
C THR A 149 -7.57 -23.39 -5.44
N ALA A 150 -7.11 -24.61 -5.73
CA ALA A 150 -5.88 -25.13 -5.13
C ALA A 150 -4.64 -24.28 -5.50
N GLU A 151 -4.65 -23.63 -6.67
CA GLU A 151 -3.57 -22.70 -7.06
C GLU A 151 -3.57 -21.44 -6.19
N HIS A 152 -4.74 -20.87 -5.92
CA HIS A 152 -4.86 -19.73 -5.01
C HIS A 152 -4.30 -20.07 -3.62
N TRP A 153 -4.63 -21.25 -3.10
CA TRP A 153 -4.09 -21.72 -1.82
C TRP A 153 -2.59 -22.03 -1.86
N ARG A 154 -2.02 -22.42 -3.01
CA ARG A 154 -0.55 -22.52 -3.18
C ARG A 154 0.10 -21.14 -3.08
N HIS A 155 -0.50 -20.11 -3.67
CA HIS A 155 0.01 -18.75 -3.54
C HIS A 155 -0.06 -18.26 -2.08
N ILE A 156 -1.18 -18.48 -1.39
CA ILE A 156 -1.32 -18.14 0.04
C ILE A 156 -0.27 -18.89 0.87
N SER A 157 -0.09 -20.18 0.65
CA SER A 157 0.94 -20.98 1.33
C SER A 157 2.34 -20.47 1.05
N GLY A 158 2.66 -20.13 -0.21
CA GLY A 158 3.96 -19.58 -0.60
C GLY A 158 4.21 -18.22 0.03
N ARG A 159 3.22 -17.33 0.03
CA ARG A 159 3.31 -16.03 0.71
C ARG A 159 3.51 -16.17 2.21
N ALA A 160 2.75 -17.06 2.86
CA ALA A 160 2.93 -17.37 4.28
C ALA A 160 4.35 -17.88 4.58
N ALA A 161 4.93 -18.68 3.67
CA ALA A 161 6.31 -19.15 3.80
C ALA A 161 7.35 -18.02 3.65
N ASN A 162 7.01 -16.91 2.99
CA ASN A 162 7.87 -15.73 2.81
C ASN A 162 7.73 -14.66 3.91
N VAL A 163 6.70 -14.74 4.78
CA VAL A 163 6.53 -13.85 5.93
C VAL A 163 7.78 -13.76 6.84
N PRO A 164 8.50 -14.86 7.15
CA PRO A 164 9.72 -14.78 7.96
C PRO A 164 10.78 -13.84 7.37
N GLY A 165 11.01 -13.89 6.06
CA GLY A 165 11.98 -13.02 5.38
C GLY A 165 11.53 -11.55 5.38
N ALA A 166 10.24 -11.29 5.17
CA ALA A 166 9.69 -9.95 5.26
C ALA A 166 9.84 -9.35 6.67
N ILE A 167 9.55 -10.14 7.71
CA ILE A 167 9.72 -9.71 9.11
C ILE A 167 11.20 -9.51 9.46
N GLU A 168 12.09 -10.40 9.02
CA GLU A 168 13.54 -10.28 9.28
C GLU A 168 14.13 -9.03 8.63
N SER A 169 13.79 -8.76 7.37
CA SER A 169 14.23 -7.56 6.65
C SER A 169 13.72 -6.28 7.33
N TYR A 170 12.47 -6.26 7.79
CA TYR A 170 11.91 -5.13 8.54
C TYR A 170 12.60 -4.91 9.90
N ILE A 171 12.89 -5.99 10.65
CA ILE A 171 13.67 -5.89 11.90
C ILE A 171 15.05 -5.28 11.63
N ALA A 172 15.70 -5.61 10.50
CA ALA A 172 16.98 -5.03 10.12
C ALA A 172 16.90 -3.51 9.92
N SER A 173 15.82 -3.01 9.29
CA SER A 173 15.58 -1.56 9.14
C SER A 173 15.36 -0.86 10.47
N LEU A 174 14.48 -1.39 11.33
CA LEU A 174 14.27 -0.84 12.67
C LEU A 174 15.56 -0.82 13.51
N THR A 175 16.39 -1.87 13.38
CA THR A 175 17.69 -1.95 14.05
C THR A 175 18.64 -0.87 13.55
N ALA A 176 18.74 -0.69 12.23
CA ALA A 176 19.58 0.35 11.63
C ALA A 176 19.12 1.76 12.02
N ALA A 177 17.81 2.00 12.03
CA ALA A 177 17.25 3.28 12.42
C ALA A 177 17.52 3.59 13.91
N ALA A 178 17.33 2.61 14.79
CA ALA A 178 17.63 2.73 16.22
C ALA A 178 19.11 3.04 16.48
N ALA A 179 20.03 2.41 15.73
CA ALA A 179 21.46 2.72 15.80
C ALA A 179 21.78 4.18 15.38
N GLY A 180 20.94 4.76 14.51
CA GLY A 180 20.96 6.18 14.14
C GLY A 180 20.17 7.12 15.07
N GLY A 181 19.68 6.62 16.22
CA GLY A 181 18.88 7.38 17.18
C GLY A 181 17.44 7.65 16.75
N LYS A 182 16.94 6.91 15.76
CA LYS A 182 15.57 7.03 15.24
C LYS A 182 14.73 5.86 15.72
N VAL A 183 13.85 6.14 16.68
CA VAL A 183 12.97 5.15 17.28
C VAL A 183 11.57 5.74 17.39
N ALA A 184 10.56 4.97 16.97
CA ALA A 184 9.17 5.33 17.14
C ALA A 184 8.81 5.46 18.63
N ALA A 185 7.77 6.25 18.93
CA ALA A 185 7.33 6.47 20.31
C ALA A 185 6.93 5.15 21.00
N ALA A 186 7.20 5.04 22.30
CA ALA A 186 6.95 3.84 23.10
C ALA A 186 5.48 3.38 23.04
N ARG A 187 4.54 4.33 22.90
CA ARG A 187 3.12 4.03 22.65
C ARG A 187 2.91 3.22 21.36
N GLN A 188 3.57 3.59 20.29
CA GLN A 188 3.46 2.90 19.00
C GLN A 188 4.09 1.52 19.07
N VAL A 189 5.28 1.43 19.67
CA VAL A 189 5.96 0.14 19.90
C VAL A 189 5.06 -0.83 20.68
N ARG A 190 4.47 -0.39 21.81
CA ARG A 190 3.54 -1.21 22.61
C ARG A 190 2.28 -1.61 21.82
N ALA A 191 1.74 -0.72 20.98
CA ALA A 191 0.58 -1.03 20.15
C ALA A 191 0.88 -2.13 19.13
N VAL A 192 2.01 -2.02 18.42
CA VAL A 192 2.43 -2.99 17.41
C VAL A 192 2.82 -4.32 18.05
N VAL A 193 3.46 -4.32 19.23
CA VAL A 193 3.65 -5.54 20.04
C VAL A 193 2.32 -6.25 20.25
N GLY A 194 1.30 -5.54 20.74
CA GLY A 194 -0.02 -6.13 20.97
C GLY A 194 -0.68 -6.71 19.71
N GLN A 195 -0.51 -6.05 18.55
CA GLN A 195 -1.02 -6.55 17.27
C GLN A 195 -0.24 -7.78 16.79
N ALA A 196 1.08 -7.73 16.82
CA ALA A 196 1.95 -8.83 16.41
C ALA A 196 1.71 -10.09 17.26
N ARG A 197 1.51 -9.94 18.57
CA ARG A 197 1.12 -11.05 19.46
C ARG A 197 -0.22 -11.68 19.05
N LYS A 198 -1.22 -10.88 18.66
CA LYS A 198 -2.52 -11.39 18.18
C LYS A 198 -2.40 -12.12 16.84
N TYR A 199 -1.60 -11.60 15.91
CA TYR A 199 -1.40 -12.27 14.62
C TYR A 199 -0.68 -13.61 14.79
N GLY A 200 0.33 -13.64 15.67
CA GLY A 200 1.11 -14.82 16.00
C GLY A 200 0.57 -15.65 17.18
N GLU A 201 -0.68 -15.48 17.62
CA GLU A 201 -1.22 -16.26 18.74
C GLU A 201 -1.39 -17.74 18.34
N ASP A 202 -0.84 -18.66 19.12
CA ASP A 202 -0.92 -20.09 18.82
C ASP A 202 -2.38 -20.59 18.89
N GLY A 203 -2.82 -21.29 17.85
CA GLY A 203 -4.17 -21.87 17.77
C GLY A 203 -5.33 -20.89 17.62
N ALA A 204 -5.13 -19.58 17.82
CA ALA A 204 -6.20 -18.58 17.77
C ALA A 204 -5.88 -17.32 16.95
N GLY A 205 -4.61 -17.11 16.60
CA GLY A 205 -4.14 -15.99 15.79
C GLY A 205 -4.55 -16.08 14.33
N PHE A 206 -4.25 -15.02 13.57
CA PHE A 206 -4.62 -14.91 12.16
C PHE A 206 -4.14 -16.13 11.34
N PHE A 207 -2.84 -16.45 11.41
CA PHE A 207 -2.27 -17.54 10.61
C PHE A 207 -2.77 -18.92 11.05
N ALA A 208 -3.03 -19.12 12.34
CA ALA A 208 -3.62 -20.36 12.84
C ALA A 208 -5.04 -20.57 12.25
N LYS A 209 -5.85 -19.52 12.22
CA LYS A 209 -7.19 -19.54 11.61
C LYS A 209 -7.13 -19.71 10.11
N LEU A 210 -6.21 -19.02 9.44
CA LEU A 210 -6.00 -19.12 7.99
C LEU A 210 -5.81 -20.58 7.56
N ALA A 211 -4.94 -21.33 8.25
CA ALA A 211 -4.72 -22.75 7.95
C ALA A 211 -5.92 -23.63 8.36
N ALA A 212 -6.53 -23.38 9.52
CA ALA A 212 -7.63 -24.20 10.04
C ALA A 212 -8.94 -24.05 9.24
N GLU A 213 -9.19 -22.88 8.66
CA GLU A 213 -10.41 -22.55 7.92
C GLU A 213 -10.24 -22.71 6.39
N ALA A 214 -9.07 -23.15 5.93
CA ALA A 214 -8.75 -23.30 4.52
C ALA A 214 -9.65 -24.33 3.82
N LYS A 215 -10.29 -23.89 2.73
CA LYS A 215 -11.19 -24.69 1.92
C LYS A 215 -11.25 -24.13 0.49
N LEU A 216 -11.48 -25.00 -0.47
CA LEU A 216 -11.75 -24.62 -1.85
C LEU A 216 -13.18 -24.07 -1.98
N ASP A 217 -13.49 -23.49 -3.15
CA ASP A 217 -14.86 -23.15 -3.48
C ASP A 217 -15.80 -24.36 -3.36
N GLY A 218 -17.03 -24.11 -2.90
CA GLY A 218 -17.98 -25.17 -2.54
C GLY A 218 -17.67 -25.90 -1.21
N GLY A 219 -16.60 -25.52 -0.50
CA GLY A 219 -16.27 -26.03 0.84
C GLY A 219 -15.51 -27.36 0.85
N ALA A 220 -14.94 -27.77 -0.28
CA ALA A 220 -14.08 -28.95 -0.33
C ALA A 220 -12.76 -28.72 0.42
N ALA A 221 -12.23 -29.78 1.04
CA ALA A 221 -10.93 -29.75 1.67
C ALA A 221 -9.81 -29.54 0.64
N LEU A 222 -8.70 -28.93 1.07
CA LEU A 222 -7.47 -28.86 0.28
C LEU A 222 -6.87 -30.26 0.11
N PRO A 223 -6.10 -30.51 -0.98
CA PRO A 223 -5.23 -31.68 -1.07
C PRO A 223 -4.30 -31.78 0.14
N ASP A 224 -4.06 -33.01 0.64
CA ASP A 224 -3.33 -33.25 1.89
C ASP A 224 -1.93 -32.62 1.91
N ASP A 225 -1.21 -32.66 0.78
CA ASP A 225 0.12 -32.07 0.62
C ASP A 225 0.06 -30.54 0.73
N LEU A 226 -0.95 -29.91 0.14
CA LEU A 226 -1.15 -28.47 0.21
C LEU A 226 -1.62 -28.03 1.61
N ALA A 227 -2.48 -28.80 2.25
CA ALA A 227 -2.92 -28.54 3.63
C ALA A 227 -1.75 -28.61 4.61
N ALA A 228 -0.86 -29.59 4.46
CA ALA A 228 0.36 -29.70 5.26
C ALA A 228 1.31 -28.51 5.02
N ALA A 229 1.58 -28.16 3.76
CA ALA A 229 2.44 -27.03 3.41
C ALA A 229 1.89 -25.70 3.98
N LEU A 230 0.57 -25.48 3.87
CA LEU A 230 -0.07 -24.29 4.44
C LEU A 230 0.03 -24.26 5.96
N GLY A 231 -0.12 -25.41 6.63
CA GLY A 231 0.03 -25.53 8.08
C GLY A 231 1.44 -25.15 8.56
N ASP A 232 2.47 -25.66 7.88
CA ASP A 232 3.86 -25.37 8.18
C ASP A 232 4.20 -23.89 7.93
N ALA A 233 3.80 -23.37 6.77
CA ALA A 233 4.00 -21.96 6.39
C ALA A 233 3.31 -21.00 7.36
N SER A 234 2.05 -21.29 7.72
CA SER A 234 1.27 -20.49 8.67
C SER A 234 1.88 -20.52 10.08
N SER A 235 2.41 -21.67 10.50
CA SER A 235 3.12 -21.80 11.79
C SER A 235 4.41 -20.97 11.80
N SER A 236 5.15 -20.97 10.69
CA SER A 236 6.36 -20.15 10.52
C SER A 236 6.06 -18.64 10.51
N ALA A 237 4.99 -18.23 9.83
CA ALA A 237 4.51 -16.85 9.82
C ALA A 237 4.09 -16.38 11.22
N ALA A 238 3.30 -17.19 11.95
CA ALA A 238 2.89 -16.91 13.32
C ALA A 238 4.10 -16.74 14.25
N TYR A 239 5.07 -17.65 14.16
CA TYR A 239 6.32 -17.58 14.92
C TYR A 239 7.10 -16.30 14.62
N SER A 240 7.18 -15.88 13.35
CA SER A 240 7.88 -14.66 12.94
C SER A 240 7.25 -13.40 13.53
N TYR A 241 5.92 -13.32 13.59
CA TYR A 241 5.24 -12.22 14.31
C TYR A 241 5.49 -12.22 15.81
N ARG A 242 5.58 -13.40 16.46
CA ARG A 242 6.00 -13.48 17.86
C ARG A 242 7.43 -12.99 18.05
N ARG A 243 8.36 -13.34 17.14
CA ARG A 243 9.73 -12.82 17.16
C ARG A 243 9.80 -11.31 16.97
N LEU A 244 8.97 -10.75 16.08
CA LEU A 244 8.85 -9.30 15.94
C LEU A 244 8.41 -8.68 17.26
N ALA A 245 7.38 -9.23 17.90
CA ALA A 245 6.92 -8.73 19.19
C ALA A 245 8.01 -8.81 20.28
N ASP A 246 8.76 -9.91 20.34
CA ASP A 246 9.90 -10.08 21.27
C ASP A 246 11.01 -9.04 21.01
N PHE A 247 11.33 -8.78 19.74
CA PHE A 247 12.30 -7.76 19.35
C PHE A 247 11.84 -6.36 19.75
N LEU A 248 10.59 -6.01 19.42
CA LEU A 248 10.03 -4.69 19.71
C LEU A 248 9.99 -4.44 21.23
N GLU A 249 9.59 -5.43 22.01
CA GLU A 249 9.49 -5.33 23.47
C GLU A 249 10.87 -5.34 24.16
N GLY A 250 11.77 -6.23 23.74
CA GLY A 250 13.05 -6.45 24.41
C GLY A 250 14.18 -5.53 23.96
N GLN A 251 14.13 -5.02 22.73
CA GLN A 251 15.23 -4.24 22.14
C GLN A 251 14.82 -2.83 21.74
N LEU A 252 13.66 -2.65 21.09
CA LEU A 252 13.27 -1.33 20.58
C LEU A 252 12.62 -0.46 21.67
N LEU A 253 11.69 -1.02 22.46
CA LEU A 253 10.95 -0.31 23.50
C LEU A 253 11.86 0.35 24.56
N PRO A 254 12.95 -0.28 25.05
CA PRO A 254 13.86 0.37 26.01
C PRO A 254 14.56 1.63 25.48
N GLN A 255 14.61 1.80 24.15
CA GLN A 255 15.23 2.95 23.48
C GLN A 255 14.18 3.98 23.01
N ALA A 256 12.89 3.64 23.12
CA ALA A 256 11.80 4.44 22.57
C ALA A 256 11.51 5.68 23.43
N PRO A 257 11.31 6.87 22.82
CA PRO A 257 10.84 8.05 23.54
C PRO A 257 9.39 7.86 24.02
N GLU A 258 9.03 8.40 25.18
CA GLU A 258 7.67 8.33 25.74
C GLU A 258 6.65 9.22 25.03
#